data_AF-A0A9E2JZ51-F1
#
_entry.id   AF-A0A9E2JZ51-F1
#
_cell.length_a   1.000
_cell.length_b   1.000
_cell.length_c   1.000
_cell.angle_alpha   90.00
_cell.angle_beta   90.00
_cell.angle_gamma   90.00
#
_symmetry.space_group_name_H-M   'P 1'
#
loop_
_entity.id
_entity.type
_entity.pdbx_description
1 polymer ?
#
loop_
_entity_poly.entity_id
_entity_poly.type
_entity_poly.pdbx_seq_one_letter_code
_entity_poly.pdbx_strand_id
1 'polypeptide(L)'
;MDIPHPTPSTGTMTGSDKLFIVFLILILGLVTWLGSMNYHEGQKEEETKRNGEAWLAWFTDMGGKRHADDFPADHPCSPQSKPDLSPTHIKEGKPITGTWGPCLAQAMTESSLKDLKNPFSQQALNLVESCDAKNHKLSGSLVLEEMSPTPAGSPVPFVNSSLADLDPIDHKLQVRITVCNKGGGPIRIGEVEF
;
A
#
# COMPACT_ATOMS: atom_id res chain seq x y z
N MET A 1 -74.05 28.72 -32.14
CA MET A 1 -73.91 28.16 -30.79
C MET A 1 -72.42 28.01 -30.57
N ASP A 2 -71.79 29.04 -30.00
CA ASP A 2 -70.36 29.02 -29.71
C ASP A 2 -70.11 28.26 -28.41
N ILE A 3 -69.34 27.19 -28.49
CA ILE A 3 -68.91 26.39 -27.34
C ILE A 3 -67.76 27.15 -26.67
N PRO A 4 -67.85 27.53 -25.38
CA PRO A 4 -66.73 28.19 -24.72
C PRO A 4 -65.57 27.20 -24.60
N HIS A 5 -64.44 27.50 -25.23
CA HIS A 5 -63.19 26.77 -24.99
C HIS A 5 -62.67 27.13 -23.58
N PRO A 6 -62.29 26.14 -22.75
CA PRO A 6 -61.65 26.43 -21.47
C PRO A 6 -60.33 27.14 -21.74
N THR A 7 -60.16 28.32 -21.15
CA THR A 7 -58.87 29.01 -21.18
C THR A 7 -57.83 28.14 -20.48
N PRO A 8 -56.63 27.97 -21.07
CA PRO A 8 -55.58 27.19 -20.44
C PRO A 8 -55.25 27.85 -19.10
N SER A 9 -55.44 27.09 -18.01
CA SER A 9 -54.95 27.50 -16.70
C SER A 9 -53.44 27.55 -16.80
N THR A 10 -52.89 28.77 -16.95
CA THR A 10 -51.46 29.02 -16.80
C THR A 10 -51.15 28.84 -15.32
N GLY A 11 -51.04 27.58 -14.89
CA GLY A 11 -50.82 27.19 -13.51
C GLY A 11 -49.50 27.77 -13.03
N THR A 12 -49.57 28.89 -12.32
CA THR A 12 -48.42 29.48 -11.64
C THR A 12 -47.95 28.49 -10.59
N MET A 13 -46.68 28.11 -10.66
CA MET A 13 -46.05 27.16 -9.76
C MET A 13 -46.41 27.44 -8.30
N THR A 14 -47.06 26.48 -7.64
CA THR A 14 -47.59 26.68 -6.28
C THR A 14 -46.45 26.75 -5.26
N GLY A 15 -46.71 27.31 -4.08
CA GLY A 15 -45.70 27.35 -3.00
C GLY A 15 -45.17 25.97 -2.63
N SER A 16 -46.03 24.96 -2.65
CA SER A 16 -45.67 23.56 -2.41
C SER A 16 -44.79 22.99 -3.52
N ASP A 17 -45.07 23.31 -4.80
CA ASP A 17 -44.21 22.90 -5.92
C ASP A 17 -42.80 23.50 -5.78
N LYS A 18 -42.70 24.78 -5.36
CA LYS A 18 -41.40 25.45 -5.15
C LYS A 18 -40.62 24.79 -4.03
N LEU A 19 -41.28 24.51 -2.91
CA LEU A 19 -40.66 23.80 -1.78
C LEU A 19 -40.18 22.41 -2.21
N PHE A 20 -40.98 21.66 -2.97
CA PHE A 20 -40.64 20.33 -3.44
C PHE A 20 -39.44 20.35 -4.39
N ILE A 21 -39.39 21.27 -5.36
CA ILE A 21 -38.23 21.37 -6.27
C ILE A 21 -36.96 21.75 -5.52
N VAL A 22 -37.01 22.71 -4.60
CA VAL A 22 -35.85 23.07 -3.77
C VAL A 22 -35.38 21.86 -2.96
N PHE A 23 -36.31 21.09 -2.39
CA PHE A 23 -35.99 19.86 -1.69
C PHE A 23 -35.30 18.83 -2.60
N LEU A 24 -35.80 18.60 -3.83
CA LEU A 24 -35.17 17.70 -4.78
C LEU A 24 -33.75 18.14 -5.15
N ILE A 25 -33.54 19.43 -5.42
CA ILE A 25 -32.21 19.97 -5.73
C ILE A 25 -31.25 19.75 -4.54
N LEU A 26 -31.73 19.97 -3.31
CA LEU A 26 -30.95 19.73 -2.10
C LEU A 26 -30.56 18.25 -1.97
N ILE A 27 -31.49 17.32 -2.16
CA ILE A 27 -31.21 15.88 -2.11
C ILE A 27 -30.21 15.47 -3.20
N LEU A 28 -30.37 15.96 -4.43
CA LEU A 28 -29.41 15.68 -5.52
C LEU A 28 -28.01 16.20 -5.19
N GLY A 29 -27.92 17.40 -4.59
CA GLY A 29 -26.66 17.96 -4.10
C GLY A 29 -26.01 17.08 -3.03
N LEU A 30 -26.77 16.64 -2.03
CA LEU A 30 -26.27 15.76 -0.96
C LEU A 30 -25.81 14.40 -1.48
N VAL A 31 -26.56 13.78 -2.38
CA VAL A 31 -26.18 12.47 -2.97
C VAL A 31 -24.92 12.60 -3.82
N THR A 32 -24.81 13.65 -4.64
CA THR A 32 -23.61 13.90 -5.45
C THR A 32 -22.38 14.13 -4.57
N TRP A 33 -22.55 14.89 -3.49
CA TRP A 33 -21.50 15.12 -2.50
C TRP A 33 -21.04 13.82 -1.82
N LEU A 34 -21.97 13.00 -1.34
CA LEU A 34 -21.66 11.69 -0.73
C LEU A 34 -20.97 10.75 -1.74
N GLY A 35 -21.42 10.74 -2.99
CA GLY A 35 -20.80 9.98 -4.06
C GLY A 35 -19.35 10.40 -4.31
N SER A 36 -19.09 11.70 -4.37
CA SER A 36 -17.75 12.25 -4.53
C SER A 36 -16.81 11.85 -3.39
N MET A 37 -17.29 11.96 -2.14
CA MET A 37 -16.50 11.54 -0.96
C MET A 37 -16.12 10.06 -1.02
N ASN A 38 -17.07 9.19 -1.33
CA ASN A 38 -16.82 7.75 -1.44
C ASN A 38 -15.85 7.42 -2.57
N TYR A 39 -15.94 8.13 -3.69
CA TYR A 39 -15.02 7.97 -4.81
C TYR A 39 -13.59 8.35 -4.43
N HIS A 40 -13.38 9.50 -3.78
CA HIS A 40 -12.06 9.92 -3.33
C HIS A 40 -11.45 8.97 -2.30
N GLU A 41 -12.27 8.42 -1.40
CA GLU A 41 -11.82 7.41 -0.44
C GLU A 41 -11.44 6.10 -1.13
N GLY A 42 -12.20 5.66 -2.15
CA GLY A 42 -11.85 4.50 -2.96
C GLY A 42 -10.54 4.68 -3.74
N GLN A 43 -10.28 5.89 -4.26
CA GLN A 43 -9.04 6.18 -4.98
C GLN A 43 -7.79 6.05 -4.10
N LYS A 44 -7.87 6.43 -2.82
CA LYS A 44 -6.76 6.24 -1.87
C LYS A 44 -6.41 4.77 -1.70
N GLU A 45 -7.42 3.90 -1.66
CA GLU A 45 -7.20 2.45 -1.52
C GLU A 45 -6.58 1.83 -2.78
N GLU A 46 -7.00 2.28 -3.96
CA GLU A 46 -6.38 1.88 -5.23
C GLU A 46 -4.93 2.38 -5.35
N GLU A 47 -4.64 3.61 -4.93
CA GLU A 47 -3.27 4.13 -4.88
C GLU A 47 -2.40 3.36 -3.87
N THR A 48 -2.96 2.97 -2.72
CA THR A 48 -2.28 2.09 -1.77
C THR A 48 -1.91 0.74 -2.39
N LYS A 49 -2.82 0.11 -3.17
CA LYS A 49 -2.50 -1.12 -3.89
C LYS A 49 -1.39 -0.91 -4.92
N ARG A 50 -1.45 0.17 -5.70
CA ARG A 50 -0.42 0.53 -6.67
C ARG A 50 0.96 0.74 -6.03
N ASN A 51 1.02 1.33 -4.83
CA ASN A 51 2.27 1.42 -4.08
C ASN A 51 2.83 0.03 -3.78
N GLY A 52 1.98 -0.89 -3.32
CA GLY A 52 2.37 -2.28 -3.10
C GLY A 52 2.82 -2.99 -4.38
N GLU A 53 2.15 -2.74 -5.51
CA GLU A 53 2.54 -3.25 -6.83
C GLU A 53 3.90 -2.71 -7.29
N ALA A 54 4.19 -1.43 -7.01
CA ALA A 54 5.49 -0.84 -7.28
C ALA A 54 6.60 -1.51 -6.44
N TRP A 55 6.33 -1.82 -5.17
CA TRP A 55 7.23 -2.62 -4.33
C TRP A 55 7.42 -4.03 -4.87
N LEU A 56 6.34 -4.71 -5.26
CA LEU A 56 6.42 -6.05 -5.86
C LEU A 56 7.26 -6.03 -7.14
N ALA A 57 7.07 -5.03 -8.01
CA ALA A 57 7.85 -4.86 -9.23
C ALA A 57 9.33 -4.60 -8.94
N TRP A 58 9.64 -3.75 -7.96
CA TRP A 58 11.01 -3.50 -7.52
C TRP A 58 11.67 -4.77 -6.98
N PHE A 59 10.99 -5.52 -6.10
CA PHE A 59 11.50 -6.79 -5.58
C PHE A 59 11.73 -7.81 -6.69
N THR A 60 10.82 -7.90 -7.66
CA THR A 60 10.95 -8.81 -8.81
C THR A 60 12.16 -8.46 -9.66
N ASP A 61 12.31 -7.19 -10.03
CA ASP A 61 13.44 -6.71 -10.83
C ASP A 61 14.76 -6.89 -10.07
N MET A 62 14.76 -6.57 -8.77
CA MET A 62 15.98 -6.60 -7.99
C MET A 62 16.41 -8.04 -7.65
N GLY A 63 15.46 -8.90 -7.25
CA GLY A 63 15.70 -10.33 -7.02
C GLY A 63 16.22 -11.05 -8.27
N GLY A 64 15.69 -10.68 -9.44
CA GLY A 64 16.15 -11.22 -10.73
C GLY A 64 17.59 -10.87 -11.11
N LYS A 65 18.15 -9.78 -10.57
CA LYS A 65 19.51 -9.30 -10.92
C LYS A 65 20.54 -9.56 -9.83
N ARG A 66 20.17 -9.50 -8.55
CA ARG A 66 21.14 -9.49 -7.44
C ARG A 66 21.97 -10.76 -7.30
N HIS A 67 21.49 -11.87 -7.87
CA HIS A 67 22.19 -13.16 -7.91
C HIS A 67 22.93 -13.41 -9.25
N ALA A 68 22.93 -12.45 -10.17
CA ALA A 68 23.68 -12.57 -11.41
C ALA A 68 25.20 -12.44 -11.14
N ASP A 69 26.01 -13.12 -11.95
CA ASP A 69 27.47 -13.16 -11.78
C ASP A 69 28.13 -11.77 -11.94
N ASP A 70 27.48 -10.86 -12.68
CA ASP A 70 27.94 -9.48 -12.93
C ASP A 70 27.36 -8.47 -11.94
N PHE A 71 26.59 -8.91 -10.94
CA PHE A 71 26.04 -8.02 -9.93
C PHE A 71 27.16 -7.45 -9.04
N PRO A 72 27.23 -6.12 -8.80
CA PRO A 72 28.33 -5.53 -8.05
C PRO A 72 28.40 -6.08 -6.61
N ALA A 73 29.58 -6.59 -6.24
CA ALA A 73 29.81 -7.20 -4.92
C ALA A 73 29.64 -6.20 -3.76
N ASP A 74 29.93 -4.93 -4.01
CA ASP A 74 29.81 -3.81 -3.09
C ASP A 74 28.39 -3.21 -3.02
N HIS A 75 27.46 -3.68 -3.86
CA HIS A 75 26.08 -3.23 -3.82
C HIS A 75 25.40 -3.67 -2.50
N PRO A 76 24.70 -2.78 -1.77
CA PRO A 76 24.04 -3.10 -0.49
C PRO A 76 23.08 -4.30 -0.52
N CYS A 77 22.39 -4.54 -1.64
CA CYS A 77 21.53 -5.72 -1.86
C CYS A 77 22.26 -7.00 -2.34
N SER A 78 23.59 -6.98 -2.44
CA SER A 78 24.37 -8.11 -2.95
C SER A 78 24.39 -9.29 -1.98
N PRO A 79 24.13 -10.53 -2.45
CA PRO A 79 24.20 -11.72 -1.60
C PRO A 79 25.64 -12.11 -1.23
N GLN A 80 26.65 -11.51 -1.88
CA GLN A 80 28.06 -11.88 -1.69
C GLN A 80 28.64 -11.36 -0.37
N SER A 81 27.99 -10.36 0.23
CA SER A 81 28.43 -9.75 1.49
C SER A 81 27.91 -10.57 2.67
N LYS A 82 28.80 -11.20 3.44
CA LYS A 82 28.42 -11.86 4.70
C LYS A 82 28.25 -10.82 5.81
N PRO A 83 27.11 -10.77 6.51
CA PRO A 83 26.89 -9.77 7.55
C PRO A 83 27.74 -10.04 8.81
N ASP A 84 28.39 -9.00 9.33
CA ASP A 84 29.07 -9.01 10.64
C ASP A 84 28.09 -8.60 11.73
N LEU A 85 27.43 -9.59 12.34
CA LEU A 85 26.47 -9.41 13.42
C LEU A 85 27.15 -9.41 14.81
N SER A 86 28.46 -9.17 14.88
CA SER A 86 29.16 -9.13 16.18
C SER A 86 28.63 -7.99 17.06
N PRO A 87 28.55 -8.18 18.39
CA PRO A 87 28.08 -7.14 19.31
C PRO A 87 28.89 -5.83 19.23
N THR A 88 30.15 -5.92 18.80
CA THR A 88 31.02 -4.76 18.58
C THR A 88 30.51 -3.96 17.37
N HIS A 89 30.25 -4.60 16.24
CA HIS A 89 29.79 -3.95 15.02
C HIS A 89 28.41 -3.30 15.21
N ILE A 90 27.49 -4.00 15.88
CA ILE A 90 26.15 -3.48 16.19
C ILE A 90 26.25 -2.21 17.08
N LYS A 91 27.15 -2.20 18.07
CA LYS A 91 27.34 -1.04 18.96
C LYS A 91 27.96 0.16 18.27
N GLU A 92 28.72 -0.04 17.19
CA GLU A 92 29.28 1.06 16.39
C GLU A 92 28.19 1.80 15.59
N GLY A 93 27.01 1.21 15.38
CA GLY A 93 25.89 1.82 14.66
C GLY A 93 26.17 2.04 13.17
N LYS A 94 27.17 1.36 12.61
CA LYS A 94 27.48 1.42 11.18
C LYS A 94 26.53 0.50 10.38
N PRO A 95 26.25 0.82 9.10
CA PRO A 95 25.50 -0.08 8.24
C PRO A 95 26.17 -1.46 8.14
N ILE A 96 25.41 -2.52 8.42
CA ILE A 96 25.89 -3.90 8.34
C ILE A 96 25.57 -4.43 6.94
N THR A 97 26.55 -4.42 6.05
CA THR A 97 26.40 -4.93 4.67
C THR A 97 25.94 -6.39 4.65
N GLY A 98 25.14 -6.76 3.65
CA GLY A 98 24.59 -8.12 3.58
C GLY A 98 23.36 -8.36 4.45
N THR A 99 22.82 -7.31 5.09
CA THR A 99 21.49 -7.33 5.72
C THR A 99 20.49 -6.49 4.95
N TRP A 100 19.21 -6.65 5.28
CA TRP A 100 18.11 -5.95 4.63
C TRP A 100 18.18 -4.42 4.78
N GLY A 101 18.55 -3.90 5.95
CA GLY A 101 18.51 -2.48 6.27
C GLY A 101 19.28 -1.59 5.26
N PRO A 102 20.56 -1.87 4.96
CA PRO A 102 21.30 -1.13 3.93
C PRO A 102 20.71 -1.28 2.52
N CYS A 103 20.20 -2.46 2.16
CA CYS A 103 19.52 -2.67 0.88
C CYS A 103 18.23 -1.83 0.78
N LEU A 104 17.43 -1.80 1.84
CA LEU A 104 16.25 -0.94 1.95
C LEU A 104 16.62 0.54 1.83
N ALA A 105 17.65 0.99 2.54
CA ALA A 105 18.10 2.38 2.48
C ALA A 105 18.52 2.79 1.06
N GLN A 106 19.19 1.89 0.34
CA GLN A 106 19.52 2.10 -1.07
C GLN A 106 18.28 2.13 -1.97
N ALA A 107 17.35 1.18 -1.79
CA ALA A 107 16.08 1.17 -2.50
C ALA A 107 15.33 2.50 -2.34
N MET A 108 15.30 3.03 -1.12
CA MET A 108 14.66 4.31 -0.77
C MET A 108 15.46 5.55 -1.23
N THR A 109 16.62 5.37 -1.88
CA THR A 109 17.44 6.48 -2.40
C THR A 109 17.50 6.48 -3.93
N GLU A 110 17.69 5.32 -4.53
CA GLU A 110 18.01 5.17 -5.96
C GLU A 110 16.81 4.77 -6.81
N SER A 111 15.77 4.18 -6.22
CA SER A 111 14.58 3.77 -6.96
C SER A 111 13.47 4.83 -6.94
N SER A 112 12.41 4.60 -7.71
CA SER A 112 11.18 5.37 -7.67
C SER A 112 10.36 5.14 -6.39
N LEU A 113 10.73 4.18 -5.53
CA LEU A 113 10.01 3.89 -4.29
C LEU A 113 10.06 5.06 -3.30
N LYS A 114 11.11 5.88 -3.34
CA LYS A 114 11.29 7.05 -2.47
C LYS A 114 10.23 8.12 -2.64
N ASP A 115 9.62 8.18 -3.81
CA ASP A 115 8.61 9.18 -4.17
C ASP A 115 7.20 8.72 -3.77
N LEU A 116 7.05 7.45 -3.35
CA LEU A 116 5.77 6.90 -2.93
C LEU A 116 5.32 7.49 -1.59
N LYS A 117 4.05 7.86 -1.55
CA LYS A 117 3.41 8.42 -0.36
C LYS A 117 2.27 7.53 0.09
N ASN A 118 2.00 7.56 1.39
CA ASN A 118 0.79 6.97 1.93
C ASN A 118 -0.40 7.89 1.57
N PRO A 119 -1.41 7.41 0.78
CA PRO A 119 -2.53 8.23 0.33
C PRO A 119 -3.46 8.71 1.46
N PHE A 120 -3.43 8.05 2.62
CA PHE A 120 -4.24 8.40 3.78
C PHE A 120 -3.58 9.46 4.67
N SER A 121 -2.27 9.34 4.90
CA SER A 121 -1.52 10.30 5.74
C SER A 121 -0.84 11.42 4.95
N GLN A 122 -0.68 11.25 3.63
CA GLN A 122 0.09 12.13 2.73
C GLN A 122 1.57 12.27 3.12
N GLN A 123 2.07 11.38 3.97
CA GLN A 123 3.47 11.28 4.37
C GLN A 123 4.21 10.25 3.49
N ALA A 124 5.53 10.18 3.64
CA ALA A 124 6.32 9.13 3.01
C ALA A 124 5.74 7.75 3.39
N LEU A 125 5.73 6.83 2.42
CA LEU A 125 5.27 5.47 2.66
C LEU A 125 6.09 4.83 3.78
N ASN A 126 5.39 4.35 4.81
CA ASN A 126 6.01 3.75 5.98
C ASN A 126 5.88 2.21 5.94
N LEU A 127 6.97 1.53 6.29
CA LEU A 127 6.98 0.10 6.53
C LEU A 127 6.57 -0.17 7.98
N VAL A 128 5.72 -1.17 8.19
CA VAL A 128 5.25 -1.62 9.50
C VAL A 128 5.35 -3.14 9.59
N GLU A 129 5.44 -3.66 10.81
CA GLU A 129 5.62 -5.10 11.04
C GLU A 129 4.40 -5.93 10.62
N SER A 130 3.19 -5.37 10.78
CA SER A 130 1.94 -6.03 10.40
C SER A 130 0.79 -5.04 10.28
N CYS A 131 -0.24 -5.44 9.54
CA CYS A 131 -1.53 -4.74 9.50
C CYS A 131 -2.43 -5.19 10.67
N ASP A 132 -3.18 -4.27 11.26
CA ASP A 132 -4.15 -4.54 12.32
C ASP A 132 -5.46 -3.80 12.05
N ALA A 133 -6.54 -4.56 11.84
CA ALA A 133 -7.88 -4.03 11.60
C ALA A 133 -8.48 -3.26 12.80
N LYS A 134 -7.84 -3.34 13.97
CA LYS A 134 -8.19 -2.52 15.16
C LYS A 134 -7.42 -1.20 15.19
N ASN A 135 -6.40 -1.03 14.34
CA ASN A 135 -5.54 0.15 14.29
C ASN A 135 -5.63 0.86 12.93
N HIS A 136 -6.61 1.75 12.81
CA HIS A 136 -6.82 2.59 11.63
C HIS A 136 -5.67 3.58 11.32
N LYS A 137 -4.65 3.69 12.18
CA LYS A 137 -3.47 4.51 11.87
C LYS A 137 -2.54 3.85 10.86
N LEU A 138 -2.69 2.54 10.65
CA LEU A 138 -1.88 1.77 9.72
C LEU A 138 -2.36 1.91 8.26
N SER A 139 -3.48 2.57 8.01
CA SER A 139 -4.05 2.68 6.67
C SER A 139 -3.04 3.26 5.68
N GLY A 140 -2.83 2.55 4.57
CA GLY A 140 -1.86 2.90 3.55
C GLY A 140 -0.41 2.49 3.83
N SER A 141 -0.11 1.88 4.99
CA SER A 141 1.23 1.36 5.31
C SER A 141 1.55 0.08 4.54
N LEU A 142 2.84 -0.19 4.37
CA LEU A 142 3.37 -1.38 3.71
C LEU A 142 3.91 -2.37 4.75
N VAL A 143 3.72 -3.65 4.50
CA VAL A 143 4.27 -4.75 5.28
C VAL A 143 5.07 -5.64 4.34
N LEU A 144 6.32 -5.90 4.73
CA LEU A 144 7.21 -6.82 4.02
C LEU A 144 7.51 -7.99 4.96
N GLU A 145 7.12 -9.19 4.56
CA GLU A 145 7.35 -10.39 5.35
C GLU A 145 8.26 -11.34 4.60
N GLU A 146 9.26 -11.90 5.27
CA GLU A 146 9.94 -13.11 4.81
C GLU A 146 9.07 -14.33 5.13
N MET A 147 8.87 -15.20 4.14
CA MET A 147 8.21 -16.48 4.28
C MET A 147 9.25 -17.59 4.38
N SER A 148 9.46 -18.10 5.60
CA SER A 148 10.38 -19.21 5.82
C SER A 148 9.60 -20.54 5.82
N PRO A 149 10.06 -21.58 5.11
CA PRO A 149 9.40 -22.88 5.09
C PRO A 149 9.48 -23.55 6.46
N THR A 150 8.40 -24.21 6.86
CA THR A 150 8.39 -24.98 8.12
C THR A 150 9.01 -26.37 7.95
N PRO A 151 9.43 -27.01 9.06
CA PRO A 151 9.94 -28.37 9.01
C PRO A 151 8.92 -29.36 8.41
N ALA A 152 9.43 -30.37 7.69
CA ALA A 152 8.61 -31.43 7.11
C ALA A 152 7.73 -32.10 8.18
N GLY A 153 6.43 -32.23 7.88
CA GLY A 153 5.42 -32.74 8.81
C GLY A 153 4.64 -31.66 9.57
N SER A 154 5.01 -30.37 9.43
CA SER A 154 4.19 -29.26 9.91
C SER A 154 2.89 -29.13 9.10
N PRO A 155 1.74 -28.87 9.74
CA PRO A 155 0.48 -28.60 9.04
C PRO A 155 0.45 -27.21 8.37
N VAL A 156 1.34 -26.30 8.78
CA VAL A 156 1.47 -24.95 8.21
C VAL A 156 2.74 -24.93 7.37
N PRO A 157 2.69 -24.66 6.05
CA PRO A 157 3.86 -24.81 5.17
C PRO A 157 4.88 -23.68 5.30
N PHE A 158 4.47 -22.48 5.72
CA PHE A 158 5.34 -21.31 5.86
C PHE A 158 5.00 -20.53 7.12
N VAL A 159 6.03 -19.98 7.78
CA VAL A 159 5.88 -18.96 8.82
C VAL A 159 6.34 -17.64 8.20
N ASN A 160 5.54 -16.59 8.37
CA ASN A 160 5.94 -15.26 7.93
C ASN A 160 6.48 -14.48 9.12
N SER A 161 7.60 -13.79 8.89
CA SER A 161 8.23 -12.88 9.84
C SER A 161 8.41 -11.53 9.15
N SER A 162 8.23 -10.42 9.86
CA SER A 162 8.53 -9.10 9.30
C SER A 162 10.01 -9.02 8.93
N LEU A 163 10.31 -8.51 7.73
CA LEU A 163 11.68 -8.36 7.25
C LEU A 163 12.34 -7.17 7.96
N ALA A 164 13.24 -7.46 8.89
CA ALA A 164 13.89 -6.51 9.77
C ALA A 164 15.28 -6.09 9.25
N ASP A 165 15.78 -4.94 9.70
CA ASP A 165 17.02 -4.34 9.18
C ASP A 165 18.26 -5.24 9.29
N LEU A 166 18.29 -6.14 10.27
CA LEU A 166 19.41 -7.04 10.53
C LEU A 166 19.26 -8.41 9.85
N ASP A 167 18.15 -8.65 9.16
CA ASP A 167 17.90 -9.93 8.51
C ASP A 167 18.91 -10.14 7.38
N PRO A 168 19.65 -11.26 7.37
CA PRO A 168 20.59 -11.58 6.30
C PRO A 168 19.88 -11.73 4.96
N ILE A 169 20.47 -11.16 3.91
CA ILE A 169 19.97 -11.28 2.53
C ILE A 169 20.95 -12.02 1.62
N ASP A 170 21.83 -12.83 2.21
CA ASP A 170 22.85 -13.64 1.54
C ASP A 170 22.29 -14.87 0.79
N HIS A 171 21.00 -15.15 0.96
CA HIS A 171 20.28 -16.23 0.32
C HIS A 171 18.99 -15.72 -0.33
N LYS A 172 18.31 -16.59 -1.06
CA LYS A 172 17.00 -16.29 -1.68
C LYS A 172 15.92 -16.24 -0.61
N LEU A 173 15.23 -15.11 -0.53
CA LEU A 173 14.11 -14.88 0.38
C LEU A 173 12.81 -15.01 -0.39
N GLN A 174 11.80 -15.65 0.20
CA GLN A 174 10.45 -15.57 -0.33
C GLN A 174 9.73 -14.42 0.37
N VAL A 175 9.62 -13.27 -0.30
CA VAL A 175 9.06 -12.05 0.29
C VAL A 175 7.58 -11.93 -0.07
N ARG A 176 6.73 -11.74 0.95
CA ARG A 176 5.33 -11.35 0.78
C ARG A 176 5.18 -9.84 0.96
N ILE A 177 4.52 -9.21 0.00
CA ILE A 177 4.16 -7.80 0.03
C ILE A 177 2.69 -7.66 0.38
N THR A 178 2.40 -6.95 1.47
CA THR A 178 1.05 -6.64 1.93
C THR A 178 0.93 -5.14 2.16
N VAL A 179 -0.23 -4.57 1.85
CA VAL A 179 -0.56 -3.17 2.20
C VAL A 179 -1.74 -3.15 3.16
N CYS A 180 -1.83 -2.15 4.03
CA CYS A 180 -2.94 -2.03 4.95
C CYS A 180 -4.05 -1.15 4.33
N ASN A 181 -5.27 -1.68 4.27
CA ASN A 181 -6.44 -0.98 3.73
C ASN A 181 -6.87 0.20 4.61
N LYS A 182 -7.94 0.91 4.21
CA LYS A 182 -8.50 2.03 4.99
C LYS A 182 -8.83 1.67 6.45
N GLY A 183 -9.19 0.42 6.72
CA GLY A 183 -9.49 -0.09 8.06
C GLY A 183 -8.26 -0.56 8.85
N GLY A 184 -7.06 -0.47 8.29
CA GLY A 184 -5.84 -1.05 8.85
C GLY A 184 -5.69 -2.56 8.63
N GLY A 185 -6.63 -3.21 7.95
CA GLY A 185 -6.57 -4.65 7.65
C GLY A 185 -5.70 -4.98 6.44
N PRO A 186 -5.20 -6.22 6.30
CA PRO A 186 -4.26 -6.59 5.26
C PRO A 186 -4.91 -6.76 3.88
N ILE A 187 -4.27 -6.23 2.84
CA ILE A 187 -4.49 -6.56 1.43
C ILE A 187 -3.20 -7.17 0.91
N ARG A 188 -3.24 -8.45 0.54
CA ARG A 188 -2.11 -9.15 -0.06
C ARG A 188 -1.94 -8.69 -1.50
N ILE A 189 -0.74 -8.23 -1.85
CA ILE A 189 -0.41 -7.77 -3.20
C ILE A 189 0.23 -8.90 -3.99
N GLY A 190 1.22 -9.57 -3.39
CA GLY A 190 1.91 -10.66 -4.05
C GLY A 190 3.02 -11.26 -3.20
N GLU A 191 3.61 -12.31 -3.74
CA GLU A 191 4.75 -13.03 -3.19
C GLU A 191 5.80 -13.13 -4.30
N VAL A 192 7.07 -12.96 -3.95
CA VAL A 192 8.18 -12.93 -4.91
C VAL A 192 9.43 -13.52 -4.29
N GLU A 193 10.22 -14.21 -5.12
CA GLU A 193 11.57 -14.60 -4.74
C GLU A 193 12.49 -13.40 -4.91
N PHE A 194 13.12 -12.98 -3.81
CA PHE A 194 14.12 -11.94 -3.77
C PHE A 194 15.48 -12.57 -3.56
#